data_AF-A0A8T6RAE5-F1
#
_entry.id   AF-A0A8T6RAE5-F1
#
_cell.length_a   1.000
_cell.length_b   1.000
_cell.length_c   1.000
_cell.angle_alpha   90.00
_cell.angle_beta   90.00
_cell.angle_gamma   90.00
#
_symmetry.space_group_name_H-M   'P 1'
#
loop_
_entity.id
_entity.type
_entity.pdbx_description
1 polymer ?
#
loop_
_entity_poly.entity_id
_entity_poly.type
_entity_poly.pdbx_seq_one_letter_code
_entity_poly.pdbx_strand_id
1 'polypeptide(L)'
;MKSVRVKSTIVLLALLVSVFPIAYVEAVNPQNNRFAASYAREKVDDFGYRFSFRLSDGVEALFIRGSYWLQYSYPTDINEVPRRRHTMYANIGFYYGKTPLGRNIVQFIAVDNVAFYPKWTDSAGYAHDLYNTSSMFMINDYIPDGAHVFTGMRIDEDPVSSYMSYFGGTFVFRELSFVLDDGTEIIVGDVDIELLKYSNELAPQATLSNYSLAVTFTADADVLTVTSEGTAPLIQLVDTMLVIVIVGLLATMVVLGYLHRKGKVSLPIGGVRSNLLGSKFSSTSN
;
A
#
# COMPACT_ATOMS: atom_id res chain seq x y z
N MET A 1 -4.95 45.66 22.88
CA MET A 1 -5.36 44.30 23.28
C MET A 1 -6.10 43.64 22.12
N LYS A 2 -5.82 42.35 21.89
CA LYS A 2 -6.57 41.36 21.06
C LYS A 2 -6.53 41.58 19.53
N SER A 3 -5.56 40.96 18.84
CA SER A 3 -5.61 39.61 18.24
C SER A 3 -6.36 39.56 16.89
N VAL A 4 -5.64 39.82 15.80
CA VAL A 4 -6.04 39.41 14.46
C VAL A 4 -4.81 38.85 13.74
N ARG A 5 -4.42 37.63 14.11
CA ARG A 5 -3.53 36.76 13.32
C ARG A 5 -4.06 35.34 13.48
N VAL A 6 -3.82 34.52 12.47
CA VAL A 6 -4.32 33.12 12.31
C VAL A 6 -5.71 33.03 11.66
N LYS A 7 -5.80 33.33 10.36
CA LYS A 7 -6.87 32.76 9.50
C LYS A 7 -6.38 32.26 8.14
N SER A 8 -5.23 32.71 7.65
CA SER A 8 -4.74 32.31 6.32
C SER A 8 -3.95 31.00 6.26
N THR A 9 -3.46 30.49 7.40
CA THR A 9 -2.70 29.22 7.44
C THR A 9 -3.60 27.98 7.52
N ILE A 10 -4.88 28.15 7.90
CA ILE A 10 -5.84 27.04 8.04
C ILE A 10 -6.51 26.71 6.69
N VAL A 11 -6.59 27.68 5.77
CA VAL A 11 -7.23 27.46 4.45
C VAL A 11 -6.34 26.63 3.52
N LEU A 12 -5.01 26.70 3.65
CA LEU A 12 -4.10 25.87 2.86
C LEU A 12 -4.03 24.42 3.38
N LEU A 13 -4.26 24.19 4.68
CA LEU A 13 -4.35 22.85 5.26
C LEU A 13 -5.70 22.18 4.96
N ALA A 14 -6.77 22.97 4.81
CA ALA A 14 -8.09 22.46 4.44
C ALA A 14 -8.19 22.03 2.96
N LEU A 15 -7.36 22.58 2.08
CA LEU A 15 -7.32 22.18 0.67
C LEU A 15 -6.51 20.90 0.40
N LEU A 16 -5.71 20.43 1.37
CA LEU A 16 -4.96 19.18 1.31
C LEU A 16 -5.74 17.97 1.86
N VAL A 17 -6.90 18.19 2.48
CA VAL A 17 -7.73 17.13 3.08
C VAL A 17 -8.94 16.75 2.21
N SER A 18 -9.19 17.47 1.10
CA SER A 18 -10.36 17.24 0.24
C SER A 18 -10.14 16.30 -0.96
N VAL A 19 -9.05 15.53 -0.99
CA VAL A 19 -8.78 14.51 -2.02
C VAL A 19 -8.76 13.10 -1.41
N PHE A 20 -9.73 12.80 -0.56
CA PHE A 20 -10.08 11.42 -0.23
C PHE A 20 -11.35 11.06 -0.99
N PRO A 21 -11.36 10.01 -1.84
CA PRO A 21 -12.60 9.45 -2.30
C PRO A 21 -13.34 8.93 -1.06
N ILE A 22 -14.49 9.52 -0.76
CA ILE A 22 -15.46 8.95 0.17
C ILE A 22 -15.93 7.67 -0.51
N ALA A 23 -15.38 6.54 -0.08
CA ALA A 23 -15.94 5.24 -0.42
C ALA A 23 -17.39 5.25 0.06
N TYR A 24 -18.31 5.11 -0.87
CA TYR A 24 -19.70 4.83 -0.58
C TYR A 24 -19.75 3.47 0.11
N VAL A 25 -19.77 3.46 1.44
CA VAL A 25 -20.17 2.29 2.20
C VAL A 25 -21.68 2.22 2.04
N GLU A 26 -22.12 1.33 1.16
CA GLU A 26 -23.51 0.94 1.10
C GLU A 26 -23.88 0.43 2.50
N ALA A 27 -24.77 1.15 3.17
CA ALA A 27 -25.24 0.78 4.49
C ALA A 27 -25.92 -0.58 4.36
N VAL A 28 -25.23 -1.64 4.79
CA VAL A 28 -25.78 -2.99 4.87
C VAL A 28 -27.02 -2.91 5.74
N ASN A 29 -28.17 -3.06 5.10
CA ASN A 29 -29.46 -3.07 5.76
C ASN A 29 -29.47 -4.23 6.78
N PRO A 30 -29.55 -3.97 8.10
CA PRO A 30 -29.40 -5.01 9.12
C PRO A 30 -30.58 -6.00 9.13
N GLN A 31 -31.60 -5.81 8.28
CA GLN A 31 -32.78 -6.66 8.23
C GLN A 31 -32.68 -7.88 7.30
N ASN A 32 -31.64 -8.02 6.47
CA ASN A 32 -31.44 -9.22 5.64
C ASN A 32 -30.64 -10.35 6.32
N ASN A 33 -30.24 -10.17 7.58
CA ASN A 33 -29.38 -11.13 8.30
C ASN A 33 -30.13 -12.15 9.17
N ARG A 34 -31.38 -12.50 8.83
CA ARG A 34 -32.18 -13.46 9.63
C ARG A 34 -31.80 -14.94 9.44
N PHE A 35 -30.75 -15.25 8.68
CA PHE A 35 -30.22 -16.61 8.51
C PHE A 35 -28.71 -16.74 8.79
N ALA A 36 -28.07 -15.72 9.37
CA ALA A 36 -26.62 -15.71 9.60
C ALA A 36 -26.18 -16.19 11.00
N ALA A 37 -27.03 -16.88 11.77
CA ALA A 37 -26.83 -17.14 13.20
C ALA A 37 -26.72 -18.62 13.59
N SER A 38 -26.05 -19.46 12.79
CA SER A 38 -25.68 -20.83 13.21
C SER A 38 -24.24 -20.93 13.70
N TYR A 39 -23.37 -19.94 13.44
CA TYR A 39 -21.95 -19.99 13.78
C TYR A 39 -21.47 -18.68 14.39
N ALA A 40 -20.77 -18.77 15.52
CA ALA A 40 -19.94 -17.70 16.06
C ALA A 40 -18.56 -17.74 15.36
N ARG A 41 -17.93 -16.57 15.27
CA ARG A 41 -16.67 -16.36 14.55
C ARG A 41 -15.71 -15.60 15.42
N GLU A 42 -14.48 -16.07 15.46
CA GLU A 42 -13.39 -15.46 16.20
C GLU A 42 -12.16 -15.34 15.30
N LYS A 43 -11.49 -14.19 15.38
CA LYS A 43 -10.21 -14.00 14.70
C LYS A 43 -9.13 -14.64 15.55
N VAL A 44 -8.45 -15.63 14.99
CA VAL A 44 -7.40 -16.39 15.70
C VAL A 44 -6.12 -15.57 15.75
N ASP A 45 -5.67 -15.11 14.58
CA ASP A 45 -4.44 -14.34 14.44
C ASP A 45 -4.43 -13.58 13.11
N ASP A 46 -3.56 -12.59 12.98
CA ASP A 46 -3.29 -11.85 11.76
C ASP A 46 -1.86 -11.32 11.66
N PHE A 47 -1.52 -10.93 10.43
CA PHE A 47 -0.38 -10.09 10.15
C PHE A 47 -0.58 -9.28 8.87
N GLY A 48 0.14 -8.18 8.78
CA GLY A 48 0.34 -7.44 7.55
C GLY A 48 1.79 -7.61 7.09
N TYR A 49 2.01 -7.59 5.78
CA TYR A 49 3.36 -7.60 5.23
C TYR A 49 3.42 -6.85 3.91
N ARG A 50 4.59 -6.28 3.59
CA ARG A 50 4.81 -5.49 2.40
C ARG A 50 5.87 -6.14 1.52
N PHE A 51 5.67 -6.08 0.21
CA PHE A 51 6.69 -6.44 -0.77
C PHE A 51 7.01 -5.22 -1.62
N SER A 52 8.30 -4.88 -1.74
CA SER A 52 8.79 -3.74 -2.51
C SER A 52 9.74 -4.26 -3.58
N PHE A 53 9.33 -4.22 -4.84
CA PHE A 53 10.21 -4.52 -5.97
C PHE A 53 10.81 -3.21 -6.46
N ARG A 54 12.15 -3.14 -6.41
CA ARG A 54 12.92 -1.95 -6.72
C ARG A 54 13.85 -2.18 -7.89
N LEU A 55 14.14 -1.10 -8.59
CA LEU A 55 15.19 -1.01 -9.58
C LEU A 55 16.55 -0.83 -8.89
N SER A 56 17.63 -0.99 -9.64
CA SER A 56 19.01 -0.95 -9.09
C SER A 56 19.40 0.42 -8.49
N ASP A 57 18.72 1.48 -8.89
CA ASP A 57 18.87 2.84 -8.35
C ASP A 57 18.01 3.09 -7.08
N GLY A 58 17.32 2.05 -6.60
CA GLY A 58 16.50 2.08 -5.38
C GLY A 58 15.07 2.59 -5.59
N VAL A 59 14.68 2.90 -6.82
CA VAL A 59 13.33 3.35 -7.16
C VAL A 59 12.36 2.17 -7.12
N GLU A 60 11.24 2.32 -6.40
CA GLU A 60 10.20 1.30 -6.32
C GLU A 60 9.40 1.24 -7.63
N ALA A 61 9.33 0.05 -8.22
CA ALA A 61 8.58 -0.24 -9.45
C ALA A 61 7.22 -0.89 -9.14
N LEU A 62 7.17 -1.79 -8.15
CA LEU A 62 5.95 -2.43 -7.67
C LEU A 62 5.95 -2.52 -6.14
N PHE A 63 4.89 -2.03 -5.55
CA PHE A 63 4.59 -2.15 -4.14
C PHE A 63 3.36 -3.04 -3.94
N ILE A 64 3.49 -4.03 -3.06
CA ILE A 64 2.39 -4.93 -2.70
C ILE A 64 2.17 -4.84 -1.19
N ARG A 65 0.92 -4.67 -0.81
CA ARG A 65 0.50 -4.65 0.59
C ARG A 65 -0.45 -5.80 0.85
N GLY A 66 -0.01 -6.77 1.64
CA GLY A 66 -0.80 -7.91 2.09
C GLY A 66 -1.28 -7.76 3.53
N SER A 67 -2.47 -8.26 3.81
CA SER A 67 -2.99 -8.54 5.15
C SER A 67 -3.60 -9.93 5.14
N TYR A 68 -3.19 -10.76 6.09
CA TYR A 68 -3.57 -12.15 6.20
C TYR A 68 -4.12 -12.39 7.60
N TRP A 69 -5.22 -13.13 7.70
CA TRP A 69 -5.76 -13.50 8.99
C TRP A 69 -6.49 -14.83 8.96
N LEU A 70 -6.52 -15.45 10.12
CA LEU A 70 -7.26 -16.66 10.38
C LEU A 70 -8.55 -16.35 11.12
N GLN A 71 -9.64 -16.96 10.66
CA GLN A 71 -10.92 -16.95 11.35
C GLN A 71 -11.29 -18.38 11.72
N TYR A 72 -11.58 -18.58 13.00
CA TYR A 72 -12.18 -19.79 13.52
C TYR A 72 -13.69 -19.60 13.60
N SER A 73 -14.45 -20.57 13.10
CA SER A 73 -15.92 -20.57 13.15
C SER A 73 -16.41 -21.81 13.88
N TYR A 74 -17.31 -21.64 14.86
CA TYR A 74 -17.87 -22.71 15.66
C TYR A 74 -19.39 -22.57 15.80
N PRO A 75 -20.15 -23.67 15.85
CA PRO A 75 -21.60 -23.58 15.93
C PRO A 75 -22.06 -23.00 17.25
N THR A 76 -23.13 -22.20 17.20
CA THR A 76 -23.76 -21.60 18.39
C THR A 76 -24.92 -22.43 18.93
N ASP A 77 -25.47 -23.35 18.13
CA ASP A 77 -26.48 -24.31 18.56
C ASP A 77 -25.81 -25.60 19.05
N ILE A 78 -26.18 -26.06 20.25
CA ILE A 78 -25.69 -27.30 20.87
C ILE A 78 -26.15 -28.55 20.11
N ASN A 79 -27.19 -28.43 19.28
CA ASN A 79 -27.75 -29.54 18.50
C ASN A 79 -27.16 -29.63 17.08
N GLU A 80 -26.38 -28.64 16.63
CA GLU A 80 -25.66 -28.73 15.36
C GLU A 80 -24.41 -29.61 15.52
N VAL A 81 -24.19 -30.51 14.55
CA VAL A 81 -22.96 -31.32 14.50
C VAL A 81 -21.76 -30.36 14.49
N PRO A 82 -20.79 -30.49 15.41
CA PRO A 82 -19.69 -29.54 15.55
C PRO A 82 -18.81 -29.57 14.30
N ARG A 83 -19.10 -28.71 13.33
CA ARG A 83 -18.21 -28.46 12.19
C ARG A 83 -17.43 -27.19 12.47
N ARG A 84 -16.44 -27.31 13.35
CA ARG A 84 -15.44 -26.27 13.58
C ARG A 84 -14.62 -26.11 12.30
N ARG A 85 -14.31 -24.87 11.92
CA ARG A 85 -13.64 -24.58 10.64
C ARG A 85 -12.67 -23.44 10.79
N HIS A 86 -11.50 -23.59 10.17
CA HIS A 86 -10.56 -22.49 9.97
C HIS A 86 -10.64 -21.98 8.54
N THR A 87 -10.77 -20.67 8.40
CA THR A 87 -10.72 -19.98 7.12
C THR A 87 -9.56 -19.00 7.15
N MET A 88 -8.64 -19.13 6.20
CA MET A 88 -7.62 -18.13 5.94
C MET A 88 -8.19 -17.09 4.99
N TYR A 89 -7.93 -15.84 5.29
CA TYR A 89 -8.24 -14.71 4.43
C TYR A 89 -6.95 -14.03 4.00
N ALA A 90 -6.93 -13.59 2.75
CA ALA A 90 -5.87 -12.77 2.19
C ALA A 90 -6.49 -11.54 1.55
N ASN A 91 -5.98 -10.37 1.93
CA ASN A 91 -6.33 -9.08 1.38
C ASN A 91 -5.08 -8.40 0.84
N ILE A 92 -4.97 -8.25 -0.48
CA ILE A 92 -3.74 -7.84 -1.15
C ILE A 92 -4.02 -6.71 -2.12
N GLY A 93 -3.28 -5.61 -1.98
CA GLY A 93 -3.24 -4.52 -2.95
C GLY A 93 -1.92 -4.47 -3.71
N PHE A 94 -1.99 -4.20 -5.01
CA PHE A 94 -0.86 -4.03 -5.93
C PHE A 94 -0.81 -2.58 -6.41
N TYR A 95 0.35 -1.94 -6.32
CA TYR A 95 0.52 -0.52 -6.61
C TYR A 95 1.80 -0.28 -7.39
N TYR A 96 1.71 0.45 -8.49
CA TYR A 96 2.89 0.79 -9.28
C TYR A 96 3.70 1.89 -8.60
N GLY A 97 5.00 1.85 -8.84
CA GLY A 97 5.93 2.92 -8.55
C GLY A 97 5.46 4.25 -9.11
N LYS A 98 5.50 5.28 -8.27
CA LYS A 98 5.20 6.65 -8.67
C LYS A 98 6.39 7.57 -8.47
N THR A 99 6.49 8.58 -9.32
CA THR A 99 7.42 9.67 -9.11
C THR A 99 7.01 10.53 -7.91
N PRO A 100 7.89 11.38 -7.38
CA PRO A 100 7.54 12.34 -6.33
C PRO A 100 6.37 13.26 -6.66
N LEU A 101 6.03 13.45 -7.95
CA LEU A 101 4.87 14.20 -8.41
C LEU A 101 3.65 13.33 -8.78
N GLY A 102 3.71 12.02 -8.50
CA GLY A 102 2.60 11.10 -8.68
C GLY A 102 2.43 10.52 -10.09
N ARG A 103 3.43 10.68 -10.97
CA ARG A 103 3.41 10.07 -12.31
C ARG A 103 3.84 8.61 -12.23
N ASN A 104 3.37 7.77 -13.15
CA ASN A 104 3.77 6.37 -13.17
C ASN A 104 5.23 6.24 -13.61
N ILE A 105 5.99 5.40 -12.91
CA ILE A 105 7.32 4.97 -13.35
C ILE A 105 7.20 3.78 -14.31
N VAL A 106 6.20 2.94 -14.06
CA VAL A 106 5.89 1.72 -14.81
C VAL A 106 4.63 1.95 -15.62
N GLN A 107 4.69 1.66 -16.91
CA GLN A 107 3.54 1.71 -17.81
C GLN A 107 2.64 0.49 -17.60
N PHE A 108 3.23 -0.72 -17.55
CA PHE A 108 2.55 -1.96 -17.22
C PHE A 108 3.51 -2.99 -16.62
N ILE A 109 2.95 -3.95 -15.88
CA ILE A 109 3.67 -5.10 -15.32
C ILE A 109 3.11 -6.35 -15.95
N ALA A 110 3.96 -7.07 -16.68
CA ALA A 110 3.62 -8.35 -17.28
C ALA A 110 4.04 -9.50 -16.36
N VAL A 111 3.20 -10.53 -16.34
CA VAL A 111 3.40 -11.76 -15.57
C VAL A 111 2.74 -12.89 -16.35
N ASP A 112 3.31 -14.09 -16.33
CA ASP A 112 2.55 -15.27 -16.73
C ASP A 112 1.46 -15.52 -15.68
N ASN A 113 1.87 -15.60 -14.41
CA ASN A 113 0.95 -15.61 -13.29
C ASN A 113 1.51 -14.98 -12.00
N VAL A 114 0.57 -14.57 -11.15
CA VAL A 114 0.79 -14.25 -9.75
C VAL A 114 -0.22 -15.01 -8.92
N ALA A 115 0.25 -15.79 -7.96
CA ALA A 115 -0.61 -16.61 -7.11
C ALA A 115 -0.14 -16.62 -5.66
N PHE A 116 -1.07 -16.87 -4.75
CA PHE A 116 -0.77 -17.14 -3.35
C PHE A 116 -1.28 -18.51 -2.95
N TYR A 117 -0.37 -19.35 -2.49
CA TYR A 117 -0.64 -20.72 -2.04
C TYR A 117 -0.58 -20.78 -0.52
N PRO A 118 -1.67 -21.14 0.17
CA PRO A 118 -1.70 -21.11 1.63
C PRO A 118 -0.88 -22.26 2.21
N LYS A 119 -0.27 -21.99 3.36
CA LYS A 119 0.40 -22.98 4.21
C LYS A 119 -0.01 -22.80 5.66
N TRP A 120 -0.12 -23.91 6.39
CA TRP A 120 -0.43 -23.88 7.82
C TRP A 120 0.02 -25.15 8.53
N THR A 121 0.05 -25.08 9.86
CA THR A 121 0.19 -26.26 10.72
C THR A 121 -1.03 -26.37 11.63
N ASP A 122 -1.69 -27.52 11.59
CA ASP A 122 -2.90 -27.79 12.40
C ASP A 122 -2.56 -28.03 13.88
N SER A 123 -3.60 -28.22 14.70
CA SER A 123 -3.43 -28.46 16.15
C SER A 123 -2.73 -29.78 16.49
N ALA A 124 -2.69 -30.74 15.57
CA ALA A 124 -2.00 -32.02 15.76
C ALA A 124 -0.52 -31.93 15.35
N GLY A 125 -0.10 -30.81 14.77
CA GLY A 125 1.27 -30.57 14.34
C GLY A 125 1.55 -31.01 12.90
N TYR A 126 0.53 -31.37 12.11
CA TYR A 126 0.72 -31.69 10.71
C TYR A 126 0.82 -30.40 9.88
N ALA A 127 1.86 -30.34 9.06
CA ALA A 127 2.07 -29.24 8.11
C ALA A 127 1.31 -29.51 6.83
N HIS A 128 0.64 -28.48 6.32
CA HIS A 128 -0.12 -28.48 5.08
C HIS A 128 0.43 -27.38 4.18
N ASP A 129 0.74 -27.75 2.94
CA ASP A 129 1.29 -26.84 1.93
C ASP A 129 0.56 -27.08 0.61
N LEU A 130 -0.16 -26.05 0.14
CA LEU A 130 -0.90 -26.13 -1.13
C LEU A 130 -0.12 -25.56 -2.32
N TYR A 131 1.19 -25.32 -2.19
CA TYR A 131 2.04 -24.84 -3.26
C TYR A 131 1.89 -25.68 -4.54
N ASN A 132 1.63 -24.99 -5.67
CA ASN A 132 1.33 -25.58 -6.99
C ASN A 132 0.14 -26.56 -7.04
N THR A 133 -0.69 -26.63 -6.01
CA THR A 133 -1.91 -27.47 -6.01
C THR A 133 -3.18 -26.64 -5.98
N SER A 134 -3.31 -25.72 -5.03
CA SER A 134 -4.50 -24.88 -4.87
C SER A 134 -4.14 -23.49 -4.37
N SER A 135 -4.41 -22.48 -5.20
CA SER A 135 -4.15 -21.08 -4.90
C SER A 135 -5.38 -20.40 -4.30
N MET A 136 -5.19 -19.50 -3.33
CA MET A 136 -6.27 -18.63 -2.83
C MET A 136 -6.75 -17.61 -3.87
N PHE A 137 -5.85 -17.18 -4.74
CA PHE A 137 -6.15 -16.38 -5.92
C PHE A 137 -5.05 -16.54 -6.96
N MET A 138 -5.37 -16.14 -8.19
CA MET A 138 -4.43 -16.09 -9.30
C MET A 138 -4.77 -14.88 -10.18
N ILE A 139 -3.74 -14.14 -10.60
CA ILE A 139 -3.80 -13.08 -11.61
C ILE A 139 -2.89 -13.51 -12.75
N ASN A 140 -3.36 -13.45 -13.99
CA ASN A 140 -2.58 -13.84 -15.17
C ASN A 140 -2.37 -12.64 -16.10
N ASP A 141 -1.41 -12.78 -17.01
CA ASP A 141 -1.05 -11.86 -18.10
C ASP A 141 -0.45 -10.52 -17.65
N TYR A 142 -1.14 -9.77 -16.77
CA TYR A 142 -0.66 -8.49 -16.28
C TYR A 142 -1.27 -8.12 -14.92
N ILE A 143 -0.54 -7.33 -14.14
CA ILE A 143 -1.02 -6.82 -12.84
C ILE A 143 -1.51 -5.38 -13.03
N PRO A 144 -2.81 -5.05 -12.91
CA PRO A 144 -3.26 -3.66 -13.00
C PRO A 144 -2.76 -2.79 -11.83
N ASP A 145 -2.46 -1.52 -12.09
CA ASP A 145 -2.16 -0.56 -11.02
C ASP A 145 -3.39 -0.33 -10.12
N GLY A 146 -3.20 -0.44 -8.81
CA GLY A 146 -4.29 -0.37 -7.84
C GLY A 146 -5.17 -1.63 -7.78
N ALA A 147 -4.78 -2.73 -8.45
CA ALA A 147 -5.49 -3.99 -8.34
C ALA A 147 -5.57 -4.43 -6.88
N HIS A 148 -6.71 -5.01 -6.51
CA HIS A 148 -7.00 -5.41 -5.15
C HIS A 148 -7.71 -6.75 -5.13
N VAL A 149 -7.16 -7.70 -4.38
CA VAL A 149 -7.70 -9.05 -4.24
C VAL A 149 -8.10 -9.26 -2.79
N PHE A 150 -9.35 -9.64 -2.56
CA PHE A 150 -9.81 -10.15 -1.28
C PHE A 150 -10.38 -11.55 -1.47
N THR A 151 -9.79 -12.52 -0.78
CA THR A 151 -10.16 -13.93 -0.92
C THR A 151 -10.15 -14.62 0.45
N GLY A 152 -10.98 -15.65 0.58
CA GLY A 152 -11.05 -16.50 1.75
C GLY A 152 -11.09 -17.96 1.32
N MET A 153 -10.20 -18.76 1.87
CA MET A 153 -10.12 -20.20 1.62
C MET A 153 -10.29 -20.94 2.94
N ARG A 154 -11.17 -21.95 2.93
CA ARG A 154 -11.26 -22.86 4.06
C ARG A 154 -10.07 -23.80 4.00
N ILE A 155 -9.28 -23.79 5.07
CA ILE A 155 -8.02 -24.55 5.13
C ILE A 155 -8.12 -25.75 6.05
N ASP A 156 -9.04 -25.74 7.02
CA ASP A 156 -9.20 -26.87 7.94
C ASP A 156 -10.67 -27.09 8.29
N GLU A 157 -11.09 -28.36 8.23
CA GLU A 157 -12.42 -28.84 8.59
C GLU A 157 -12.37 -29.86 9.73
N ASP A 158 -11.19 -30.18 10.27
CA ASP A 158 -11.06 -31.14 11.36
C ASP A 158 -11.68 -30.54 12.64
N PRO A 159 -12.72 -31.18 13.21
CA PRO A 159 -13.35 -30.70 14.44
C PRO A 159 -12.41 -30.71 15.67
N VAL A 160 -11.30 -31.45 15.62
CA VAL A 160 -10.29 -31.48 16.68
C VAL A 160 -9.38 -30.26 16.61
N SER A 161 -9.26 -29.65 15.43
CA SER A 161 -8.43 -28.46 15.20
C SER A 161 -9.03 -27.24 15.87
N SER A 162 -8.38 -26.79 16.94
CA SER A 162 -8.81 -25.64 17.76
C SER A 162 -7.82 -24.47 17.72
N TYR A 163 -6.59 -24.69 17.25
CA TYR A 163 -5.57 -23.67 17.14
C TYR A 163 -4.70 -23.95 15.91
N MET A 164 -4.13 -22.88 15.34
CA MET A 164 -3.09 -22.97 14.32
C MET A 164 -1.82 -22.35 14.86
N SER A 165 -0.77 -23.16 14.98
CA SER A 165 0.53 -22.71 15.49
C SER A 165 1.30 -21.87 14.46
N TYR A 166 0.92 -22.00 13.20
CA TYR A 166 1.67 -21.50 12.05
C TYR A 166 0.75 -21.28 10.86
N PHE A 167 0.86 -20.13 10.19
CA PHE A 167 0.09 -19.87 8.97
C PHE A 167 0.73 -18.80 8.07
N GLY A 168 0.36 -18.84 6.80
CA GLY A 168 0.76 -17.87 5.78
C GLY A 168 0.69 -18.52 4.41
N GLY A 169 1.75 -18.39 3.62
CA GLY A 169 1.80 -19.05 2.32
C GLY A 169 3.02 -18.72 1.47
N THR A 170 3.00 -19.19 0.23
CA THR A 170 3.97 -18.80 -0.80
C THR A 170 3.31 -17.91 -1.83
N PHE A 171 3.86 -16.71 -2.00
CA PHE A 171 3.57 -15.80 -3.09
C PHE A 171 4.45 -16.14 -4.29
N VAL A 172 3.86 -16.39 -5.44
CA VAL A 172 4.56 -16.80 -6.66
C VAL A 172 4.36 -15.73 -7.71
N PHE A 173 5.46 -15.35 -8.36
CA PHE A 173 5.49 -14.55 -9.57
C PHE A 173 6.21 -15.37 -10.64
N ARG A 174 5.55 -15.62 -11.78
CA ARG A 174 6.16 -16.27 -12.94
C ARG A 174 6.37 -15.27 -14.05
N GLU A 175 7.56 -15.29 -14.63
CA GLU A 175 7.97 -14.42 -15.74
C GLU A 175 7.66 -12.93 -15.48
N LEU A 176 7.96 -12.44 -14.28
CA LEU A 176 7.70 -11.04 -13.92
C LEU A 176 8.58 -10.10 -14.76
N SER A 177 7.96 -9.17 -15.47
CA SER A 177 8.66 -8.06 -16.13
C SER A 177 7.96 -6.71 -15.90
N PHE A 178 8.77 -5.66 -15.87
CA PHE A 178 8.32 -4.27 -15.76
C PHE A 178 8.57 -3.56 -17.07
N VAL A 179 7.54 -2.94 -17.65
CA VAL A 179 7.72 -2.02 -18.77
C VAL A 179 7.60 -0.60 -18.24
N LEU A 180 8.72 0.12 -18.29
CA LEU A 180 8.85 1.47 -17.80
C LEU A 180 8.11 2.48 -18.69
N ASP A 181 7.89 3.69 -18.18
CA ASP A 181 7.20 4.77 -18.90
C ASP A 181 7.89 5.17 -20.23
N ASP A 182 9.19 4.90 -20.37
CA ASP A 182 9.94 5.12 -21.62
C ASP A 182 9.91 3.91 -22.59
N GLY A 183 9.18 2.86 -22.24
CA GLY A 183 9.07 1.62 -23.02
C GLY A 183 10.19 0.61 -22.77
N THR A 184 11.14 0.91 -21.88
CA THR A 184 12.20 -0.05 -21.51
C THR A 184 11.60 -1.22 -20.73
N GLU A 185 11.89 -2.44 -21.16
CA GLU A 185 11.50 -3.65 -20.44
C GLU A 185 12.61 -4.13 -19.50
N ILE A 186 12.24 -4.43 -18.26
CA ILE A 186 13.10 -4.99 -17.21
C ILE A 186 12.55 -6.35 -16.84
N ILE A 187 13.34 -7.40 -17.09
CA ILE A 187 12.96 -8.78 -16.77
C ILE A 187 13.44 -9.11 -15.36
N VAL A 188 12.52 -9.37 -14.45
CA VAL A 188 12.80 -9.86 -13.09
C VAL A 188 12.83 -11.39 -13.09
N GLY A 189 11.94 -12.02 -13.84
CA GLY A 189 11.79 -13.47 -13.95
C GLY A 189 10.95 -14.06 -12.81
N ASP A 190 11.25 -15.31 -12.46
CA ASP A 190 10.49 -16.03 -11.44
C ASP A 190 10.91 -15.62 -10.03
N VAL A 191 9.92 -15.40 -9.15
CA VAL A 191 10.14 -15.06 -7.74
C VAL A 191 9.11 -15.78 -6.88
N ASP A 192 9.57 -16.66 -5.98
CA ASP A 192 8.74 -17.33 -4.99
C ASP A 192 9.08 -16.82 -3.58
N ILE A 193 8.14 -16.09 -2.98
CA ILE A 193 8.27 -15.49 -1.66
C ILE A 193 7.50 -16.34 -0.66
N GLU A 194 8.20 -16.97 0.25
CA GLU A 194 7.58 -17.66 1.38
C GLU A 194 7.37 -16.68 2.53
N LEU A 195 6.14 -16.59 3.03
CA LEU A 195 5.71 -15.66 4.06
C LEU A 195 4.91 -16.39 5.13
N LEU A 196 5.52 -16.62 6.29
CA LEU A 196 4.94 -17.49 7.31
C LEU A 196 5.07 -16.90 8.71
N LYS A 197 4.03 -17.02 9.52
CA LYS A 197 3.98 -16.49 10.89
C LYS A 197 3.69 -17.60 11.90
N TYR A 198 4.48 -17.64 12.96
CA TYR A 198 4.18 -18.43 14.14
C TYR A 198 3.21 -17.68 15.06
N SER A 199 2.31 -18.39 15.73
CA SER A 199 1.24 -17.81 16.56
C SER A 199 1.72 -16.91 17.71
N ASN A 200 2.98 -17.08 18.13
CA ASN A 200 3.58 -16.31 19.23
C ASN A 200 4.53 -15.20 18.75
N GLU A 201 4.72 -15.06 17.44
CA GLU A 201 5.56 -14.02 16.86
C GLU A 201 4.74 -12.78 16.52
N LEU A 202 5.38 -11.60 16.56
CA LEU A 202 4.73 -10.33 16.20
C LEU A 202 4.69 -10.12 14.69
N ALA A 203 5.66 -10.67 13.98
CA ALA A 203 5.87 -10.47 12.56
C ALA A 203 6.04 -11.81 11.84
N PRO A 204 5.65 -11.91 10.57
CA PRO A 204 5.95 -13.07 9.76
C PRO A 204 7.45 -13.10 9.41
N GLN A 205 7.94 -14.29 9.09
CA GLN A 205 9.24 -14.52 8.48
C GLN A 205 9.04 -14.59 6.96
N ALA A 206 9.66 -13.68 6.23
CA ALA A 206 9.64 -13.67 4.78
C ALA A 206 11.00 -14.07 4.22
N THR A 207 11.01 -14.96 3.23
CA THR A 207 12.22 -15.39 2.54
C THR A 207 11.96 -15.63 1.06
N LEU A 208 12.98 -15.46 0.23
CA LEU A 208 12.93 -15.91 -1.16
C LEU A 208 13.29 -17.40 -1.21
N SER A 209 12.37 -18.21 -1.70
CA SER A 209 12.52 -19.66 -1.83
C SER A 209 12.99 -20.08 -3.24
N ASN A 210 12.64 -19.28 -4.26
CA ASN A 210 13.10 -19.44 -5.64
C ASN A 210 13.23 -18.05 -6.28
N TYR A 211 14.33 -17.78 -6.98
CA TYR A 211 14.56 -16.50 -7.63
C TYR A 211 15.61 -16.60 -8.76
N SER A 212 15.53 -15.70 -9.73
CA SER A 212 16.53 -15.58 -10.80
C SER A 212 17.88 -15.03 -10.28
N LEU A 213 19.02 -15.42 -10.87
CA LEU A 213 20.36 -15.04 -10.38
C LEU A 213 20.65 -13.52 -10.33
N ALA A 214 19.79 -12.69 -10.93
CA ALA A 214 19.99 -11.24 -11.07
C ALA A 214 19.22 -10.39 -10.04
N VAL A 215 18.53 -11.02 -9.06
CA VAL A 215 17.84 -10.29 -7.98
C VAL A 215 18.58 -10.42 -6.65
N THR A 216 18.60 -9.31 -5.90
CA THR A 216 19.05 -9.28 -4.51
C THR A 216 17.85 -8.99 -3.60
N PHE A 217 17.88 -9.50 -2.37
CA PHE A 217 16.77 -9.28 -1.45
C PHE A 217 17.21 -8.97 -0.03
N THR A 218 16.37 -8.21 0.66
CA THR A 218 16.49 -7.92 2.08
C THR A 218 15.10 -8.01 2.69
N ALA A 219 14.97 -8.75 3.79
CA ALA A 219 13.72 -8.90 4.51
C ALA A 219 13.88 -8.40 5.95
N ASP A 220 12.87 -7.68 6.44
CA ASP A 220 12.72 -7.32 7.84
C ASP A 220 11.33 -7.74 8.36
N ALA A 221 10.94 -7.24 9.54
CA ALA A 221 9.68 -7.60 10.18
C ALA A 221 8.42 -7.12 9.42
N ASP A 222 8.54 -6.09 8.59
CA ASP A 222 7.38 -5.44 7.95
C ASP A 222 7.43 -5.45 6.42
N VAL A 223 8.63 -5.56 5.83
CA VAL A 223 8.86 -5.46 4.40
C VAL A 223 9.94 -6.41 3.90
N LEU A 224 9.66 -7.04 2.76
CA LEU A 224 10.67 -7.66 1.93
C LEU A 224 10.89 -6.79 0.70
N THR A 225 12.15 -6.43 0.48
CA THR A 225 12.59 -5.66 -0.68
C THR A 225 13.33 -6.58 -1.64
N VAL A 226 12.87 -6.65 -2.88
CA VAL A 226 13.55 -7.33 -4.00
C VAL A 226 14.11 -6.25 -4.91
N THR A 227 15.41 -6.28 -5.16
CA THR A 227 16.08 -5.34 -6.06
C THR A 227 16.47 -6.08 -7.34
N SER A 228 15.95 -5.58 -8.46
CA SER A 228 16.16 -6.06 -9.82
C SER A 228 17.11 -5.13 -10.59
N GLU A 229 17.69 -5.64 -11.68
CA GLU A 229 18.50 -4.83 -12.58
C GLU A 229 17.66 -3.75 -13.27
N GLY A 230 18.32 -2.70 -13.77
CA GLY A 230 17.69 -1.60 -14.49
C GLY A 230 17.55 -0.32 -13.66
N THR A 231 17.28 0.78 -14.35
CA THR A 231 17.29 2.13 -13.78
C THR A 231 15.98 2.83 -14.12
N ALA A 232 15.51 3.70 -13.23
CA ALA A 232 14.28 4.45 -13.45
C ALA A 232 14.39 5.36 -14.68
N PRO A 233 13.28 5.60 -15.38
CA PRO A 233 13.24 6.50 -16.53
C PRO A 233 13.59 7.94 -16.11
N LEU A 234 14.11 8.73 -17.06
CA LEU A 234 14.56 10.12 -16.84
C LEU A 234 13.50 10.99 -16.14
N ILE A 235 12.23 10.69 -16.37
CA ILE A 235 11.07 11.38 -15.79
C ILE A 235 11.10 11.41 -14.25
N GLN A 236 11.66 10.36 -13.62
CA GLN A 236 11.83 10.26 -12.18
C GLN A 236 12.86 11.28 -11.65
N LEU A 237 13.97 11.43 -12.37
CA LEU A 237 15.02 12.38 -12.04
C LEU A 237 14.51 13.82 -12.18
N VAL A 238 13.80 14.11 -13.27
CA VAL A 238 13.21 15.44 -13.53
C VAL A 238 12.24 15.82 -12.41
N ASP A 239 11.35 14.91 -11.99
CA ASP A 239 10.42 15.17 -10.89
C ASP A 239 11.11 15.39 -9.56
N THR A 240 12.13 14.59 -9.27
CA THR A 240 12.91 14.74 -8.05
C THR A 240 13.57 16.12 -7.99
N MET A 241 14.17 16.58 -9.09
CA MET A 241 14.77 17.92 -9.17
C MET A 241 13.73 19.02 -9.04
N LEU A 242 12.57 18.88 -9.67
CA LEU A 242 11.48 19.85 -9.56
C LEU A 242 10.95 19.95 -8.13
N VAL A 243 10.77 18.83 -7.44
CA VAL A 243 10.38 18.81 -6.01
C VAL A 243 11.42 19.50 -5.15
N ILE A 244 12.72 19.23 -5.35
CA ILE A 244 13.80 19.89 -4.60
C ILE A 244 13.75 21.41 -4.80
N VAL A 245 13.54 21.89 -6.03
CA VAL A 245 13.42 23.33 -6.33
C VAL A 245 12.20 23.94 -5.64
N ILE A 246 11.03 23.29 -5.72
CA ILE A 246 9.80 23.77 -5.08
C ILE A 246 9.98 23.86 -3.56
N VAL A 247 10.51 22.80 -2.94
CA VAL A 247 10.77 22.77 -1.50
C VAL A 247 11.80 23.83 -1.10
N GLY A 248 12.87 24.02 -1.89
CA GLY A 248 13.88 25.05 -1.66
C GLY A 248 13.32 26.48 -1.72
N LEU A 249 12.46 26.76 -2.70
CA LEU A 249 11.75 28.04 -2.81
C LEU A 249 10.82 28.27 -1.61
N LEU A 250 10.05 27.25 -1.21
CA LEU A 250 9.17 27.34 -0.05
C LEU A 250 9.97 27.60 1.23
N ALA A 251 11.08 26.88 1.45
CA ALA A 251 11.94 27.09 2.61
C ALA A 251 12.51 28.52 2.65
N THR A 252 12.97 29.04 1.50
CA THR A 252 13.47 30.41 1.40
C THR A 252 12.38 31.43 1.69
N MET A 253 11.17 31.22 1.17
CA MET A 253 10.01 32.08 1.46
C MET A 253 9.61 32.07 2.94
N VAL A 254 9.70 30.92 3.63
CA VAL A 254 9.46 30.81 5.07
C VAL A 254 10.50 31.61 5.86
N VAL A 255 11.78 31.47 5.52
CA VAL A 255 12.87 32.22 6.16
C VAL A 255 12.70 33.73 5.92
N LEU A 256 12.42 34.14 4.68
CA LEU A 256 12.14 35.54 4.34
C LEU A 256 10.94 36.08 5.10
N GLY A 257 9.84 35.32 5.19
CA GLY A 257 8.66 35.68 5.96
C GLY A 257 8.93 35.82 7.46
N TYR A 258 9.75 34.93 8.03
CA TYR A 258 10.19 35.01 9.42
C TYR A 258 11.05 36.27 9.68
N LEU A 259 12.04 36.51 8.82
CA LEU A 259 12.91 37.68 8.91
C LEU A 259 12.12 38.98 8.73
N HIS A 260 11.13 38.99 7.83
CA HIS A 260 10.22 40.11 7.64
C HIS A 260 9.39 40.40 8.89
N ARG A 261 8.82 39.37 9.52
CA ARG A 261 8.07 39.51 10.79
C ARG A 261 8.94 40.03 11.93
N LYS A 262 10.24 39.74 11.93
CA LYS A 262 11.23 40.24 12.89
C LYS A 262 11.77 41.64 12.53
N GLY A 263 11.31 42.24 11.43
CA GLY A 263 11.77 43.56 10.98
C GLY A 263 13.20 43.58 10.46
N LYS A 264 13.78 42.42 10.14
CA LYS A 264 15.17 42.30 9.64
C LYS A 264 15.26 42.47 8.13
N VAL A 265 14.16 42.25 7.40
CA VAL A 265 14.08 42.37 5.94
C VAL A 265 12.72 43.01 5.58
N SER A 266 12.68 43.93 4.62
CA SER A 266 11.43 44.41 4.01
C SER A 266 11.11 43.57 2.78
N LEU A 267 9.96 42.89 2.77
CA LEU A 267 9.46 42.23 1.58
C LEU A 267 8.54 43.21 0.81
N PRO A 268 8.60 43.27 -0.53
CA PRO A 268 7.78 44.16 -1.35
C PRO A 268 6.33 43.67 -1.47
N ILE A 269 5.72 43.21 -0.38
CA ILE A 269 4.34 42.65 -0.37
C ILE A 269 3.29 43.79 -0.28
N GLY A 270 3.71 45.01 0.06
CA GLY A 270 2.83 46.18 0.20
C GLY A 270 2.52 46.96 -1.10
N GLY A 271 3.30 46.78 -2.17
CA GLY A 271 3.21 47.63 -3.38
C GLY A 271 2.10 47.25 -4.37
N VAL A 272 1.50 46.06 -4.26
CA VAL A 272 0.47 45.60 -5.22
C VAL A 272 -0.91 46.22 -4.93
N ARG A 273 -1.17 46.68 -3.69
CA ARG A 273 -2.43 47.36 -3.34
C ARG A 273 -2.47 48.83 -3.74
N SER A 274 -1.34 49.52 -3.84
CA SER A 274 -1.32 50.96 -4.14
C SER A 274 -1.53 51.29 -5.62
N ASN A 275 -1.17 50.38 -6.53
CA ASN A 275 -1.24 50.66 -7.97
C ASN A 275 -2.60 50.34 -8.62
N LEU A 276 -3.51 49.66 -7.93
CA LEU A 276 -4.88 49.39 -8.42
C LEU A 276 -5.93 50.38 -7.89
N LEU A 277 -5.61 51.17 -6.87
CA LEU A 277 -6.53 52.15 -6.25
C LEU A 277 -6.06 53.60 -6.37
N GLY A 278 -4.89 53.87 -6.96
CA GLY A 278 -4.31 55.21 -7.07
C GLY A 278 -4.55 55.96 -8.39
N SER A 279 -5.18 55.36 -9.40
CA SER A 279 -5.38 56.00 -10.71
C SER A 279 -6.79 56.58 -10.88
N LYS A 280 -7.26 57.43 -9.96
CA LYS A 280 -8.38 58.34 -10.22
C LYS A 280 -8.34 59.53 -9.28
N PHE A 281 -8.36 60.71 -9.89
CA PHE A 281 -8.45 62.06 -9.33
C PHE A 281 -7.14 62.76 -8.92
N SER A 282 -6.40 63.22 -9.93
CA SER A 282 -5.98 64.63 -9.94
C SER A 282 -6.35 65.27 -11.28
N SER A 283 -7.53 65.88 -11.36
CA SER A 283 -7.77 66.97 -12.32
C SER A 283 -7.79 68.26 -11.52
N THR A 284 -6.66 68.96 -11.53
CA THR A 284 -6.60 70.41 -11.32
C THR A 284 -7.49 71.09 -12.36
N SER A 285 -8.48 71.86 -11.91
CA SER A 285 -9.05 72.95 -12.69
C SER A 285 -8.71 74.27 -11.99
N ASN A 286 -8.31 75.23 -12.81
CA ASN A 286 -8.04 76.63 -12.50
C ASN A 286 -9.15 77.31 -11.69
#